data_AF-H2Y9J2-F1
#
_entry.id   AF-H2Y9J2-F1
#
_cell.length_a   1.000
_cell.length_b   1.000
_cell.length_c   1.000
_cell.angle_alpha   90.00
_cell.angle_beta   90.00
_cell.angle_gamma   90.00
#
_symmetry.space_group_name_H-M   'P 1'
#
loop_
_entity.id
_entity.type
_entity.pdbx_description
1 polymer ?
#
loop_
_entity_poly.entity_id
_entity_poly.type
_entity_poly.pdbx_seq_one_letter_code
_entity_poly.pdbx_strand_id
1 'polypeptide(L)'
;MRSLVLLGLLMCVAYAMGMETEEVLFDCDEIPGGRDKILILPAVEGTEECSCSQLQGRCQRNYDPVCDADGNAYANHCTFCYKVGSQRATRKPAPIYSGPANANGQC
;
A
#
# COMPACT_ATOMS: atom_id res chain seq x y z
N MET A 1 33.84 32.54 -0.59
CA MET A 1 32.44 33.01 -0.77
C MET A 1 31.69 32.26 -1.87
N ARG A 2 32.26 32.07 -3.07
CA ARG A 2 31.62 31.29 -4.16
C ARG A 2 31.32 29.81 -3.83
N SER A 3 32.20 29.12 -3.10
CA SER A 3 31.97 27.70 -2.71
C SER A 3 30.80 27.48 -1.75
N LEU A 4 30.54 28.42 -0.83
CA LEU A 4 29.45 28.30 0.14
C LEU A 4 28.08 28.43 -0.51
N VAL A 5 27.97 29.26 -1.55
CA VAL A 5 26.75 29.43 -2.35
C VAL A 5 26.45 28.16 -3.17
N LEU A 6 27.48 27.51 -3.71
CA LEU A 6 27.33 26.27 -4.46
C LEU A 6 26.84 25.11 -3.58
N LEU A 7 27.38 24.99 -2.36
CA LEU A 7 26.94 23.99 -1.38
C LEU A 7 25.50 24.24 -0.91
N GLY A 8 25.11 25.50 -0.69
CA GLY A 8 23.74 25.86 -0.32
C GLY A 8 22.72 25.57 -1.43
N LEU A 9 23.08 25.81 -2.69
CA LEU A 9 22.26 25.46 -3.85
C LEU A 9 22.12 23.93 -4.02
N LEU A 10 23.18 23.16 -3.82
CA LEU A 10 23.12 21.70 -3.89
C LEU A 10 22.20 21.09 -2.81
N MET A 11 22.27 21.61 -1.58
CA MET A 11 21.36 21.19 -0.51
C MET A 11 19.90 21.60 -0.80
N CYS A 12 19.69 22.78 -1.39
CA CYS A 12 18.37 23.24 -1.80
C CYS A 12 17.80 22.41 -2.95
N VAL A 13 18.64 22.02 -3.92
CA VAL A 13 18.27 21.14 -5.04
C VAL A 13 17.94 19.74 -4.51
N ALA A 14 18.71 19.20 -3.57
CA ALA A 14 18.41 17.94 -2.88
C ALA A 14 17.08 17.98 -2.09
N TYR A 15 16.74 19.13 -1.50
CA TYR A 15 15.47 19.32 -0.79
C TYR A 15 14.29 19.56 -1.74
N ALA A 16 14.52 20.23 -2.87
CA ALA A 16 13.52 20.50 -3.90
C ALA A 16 13.21 19.26 -4.77
N MET A 17 14.18 18.35 -4.94
CA MET A 17 13.96 17.02 -5.52
C MET A 17 13.41 16.04 -4.46
N GLY A 18 12.40 16.49 -3.72
CA GLY A 18 11.81 15.80 -2.58
C GLY A 18 11.88 14.28 -2.71
N MET A 19 12.73 13.71 -1.85
CA MET A 19 12.72 12.32 -1.38
C MET A 19 12.77 11.25 -2.47
N GLU A 20 13.87 10.49 -2.45
CA GLU A 20 13.89 9.13 -2.97
C GLU A 20 12.60 8.43 -2.52
N THR A 21 11.64 8.22 -3.42
CA THR A 21 10.57 7.27 -3.16
C THR A 21 11.22 5.90 -3.24
N GLU A 22 11.95 5.50 -2.19
CA GLU A 22 12.14 4.08 -1.93
C GLU A 22 10.73 3.50 -1.89
N GLU A 23 10.44 2.58 -2.80
CA GLU A 23 9.23 1.76 -2.71
C GLU A 23 9.35 0.96 -1.41
N VAL A 24 8.89 1.55 -0.31
CA VAL A 24 8.94 0.91 1.01
C VAL A 24 7.99 -0.28 0.94
N LEU A 25 8.60 -1.46 0.77
CA LEU A 25 7.90 -2.72 0.76
C LEU A 25 7.45 -3.05 2.19
N PHE A 26 6.27 -3.66 2.32
CA PHE A 26 5.78 -4.12 3.60
C PHE A 26 6.72 -5.19 4.20
N ASP A 27 7.16 -4.97 5.43
CA ASP A 27 7.92 -5.94 6.22
C ASP A 27 6.98 -7.01 6.78
N CYS A 28 7.09 -8.24 6.26
CA CYS A 28 6.19 -9.32 6.64
C CYS A 28 6.44 -9.87 8.05
N ASP A 29 7.55 -9.52 8.69
CA ASP A 29 7.75 -9.88 10.09
C ASP A 29 6.87 -9.03 11.03
N GLU A 30 6.26 -7.94 10.53
CA GLU A 30 5.21 -7.18 11.24
C GLU A 30 3.86 -7.92 11.30
N ILE A 31 3.65 -8.97 10.51
CA ILE A 31 2.44 -9.78 10.60
C ILE A 31 2.45 -10.50 11.96
N PRO A 32 1.36 -10.45 12.75
CA PRO A 32 1.29 -11.20 14.00
C PRO A 32 1.52 -12.70 13.77
N GLY A 33 2.59 -13.22 14.38
CA GLY A 33 3.02 -14.62 14.19
C GLY A 33 3.95 -14.86 13.00
N GLY A 34 4.41 -13.80 12.32
CA GLY A 34 5.46 -13.81 11.30
C GLY A 34 4.99 -14.02 9.86
N ARG A 35 5.95 -14.02 8.93
CA ARG A 35 5.76 -14.08 7.46
C ARG A 35 4.86 -15.19 6.91
N ASP A 36 4.75 -16.33 7.60
CA ASP A 36 3.95 -17.49 7.14
C ASP A 36 2.49 -17.40 7.64
N LYS A 37 2.13 -16.31 8.32
CA LYS A 37 0.77 -16.02 8.76
C LYS A 37 0.08 -15.01 7.85
N ILE A 38 -1.23 -14.93 8.04
CA ILE A 38 -2.10 -13.95 7.39
C ILE A 38 -2.24 -12.72 8.28
N LEU A 39 -2.33 -11.57 7.64
CA LEU A 39 -2.69 -10.33 8.29
C LEU A 39 -4.20 -10.16 8.23
N ILE A 40 -4.83 -10.10 9.40
CA ILE A 40 -6.26 -9.84 9.54
C ILE A 40 -6.49 -8.33 9.54
N LEU A 41 -7.40 -7.88 8.69
CA LEU A 41 -7.75 -6.49 8.45
C LEU A 41 -9.20 -6.22 8.84
N PRO A 42 -9.53 -4.98 9.22
CA PRO A 42 -10.92 -4.58 9.38
C PRO A 42 -11.63 -4.56 8.02
N ALA A 43 -12.87 -5.03 8.01
CA ALA A 43 -13.80 -4.85 6.92
C ALA A 43 -15.05 -4.12 7.42
N VAL A 44 -15.85 -3.56 6.51
CA VAL A 44 -17.18 -2.99 6.83
C VAL A 44 -18.05 -4.07 7.48
N GLU A 45 -17.97 -5.29 6.95
CA GLU A 45 -18.61 -6.48 7.50
C GLU A 45 -17.55 -7.52 7.85
N GLY A 46 -17.27 -7.70 9.15
CA GLY A 46 -16.34 -8.71 9.64
C GLY A 46 -14.86 -8.33 9.48
N THR A 47 -14.08 -9.23 8.87
CA THR A 47 -12.63 -9.11 8.72
C THR A 47 -12.18 -9.63 7.36
N GLU A 48 -11.07 -9.10 6.86
CA GLU A 48 -10.44 -9.53 5.60
C GLU A 48 -9.02 -10.05 5.84
N GLU A 49 -8.52 -10.94 4.98
CA GLU A 49 -7.23 -11.61 5.16
C GLU A 49 -6.26 -11.32 4.02
N CYS A 50 -5.07 -10.80 4.35
CA CYS A 50 -3.99 -10.60 3.40
C CYS A 50 -2.75 -11.39 3.78
N SER A 51 -2.22 -12.19 2.85
CA SER A 51 -0.92 -12.85 3.02
C SER A 51 0.25 -11.92 2.73
N CYS A 52 1.44 -12.24 3.25
CA CYS A 52 2.69 -11.53 2.94
C CYS A 52 2.93 -11.35 1.42
N SER A 53 2.70 -12.40 0.63
CA SER A 53 2.86 -12.37 -0.83
C SER A 53 1.99 -11.28 -1.47
N GLN A 54 0.74 -11.14 -1.03
CA GLN A 54 -0.19 -10.14 -1.54
C GLN A 54 0.18 -8.73 -1.06
N LEU A 55 0.56 -8.58 0.22
CA LEU A 55 1.02 -7.31 0.80
C LEU A 55 2.27 -6.76 0.09
N GLN A 56 3.08 -7.65 -0.49
CA GLN A 56 4.25 -7.32 -1.31
C GLN A 56 3.95 -7.21 -2.82
N GLY A 57 2.69 -7.31 -3.24
CA GLY A 57 2.29 -7.11 -4.64
C GLY A 57 2.57 -8.28 -5.57
N ARG A 58 2.85 -9.48 -5.05
CA ARG A 58 2.96 -10.70 -5.86
C ARG A 58 1.57 -11.19 -6.26
N CYS A 59 0.98 -10.50 -7.23
CA CYS A 59 -0.39 -10.70 -7.68
C CYS A 59 -0.47 -11.32 -9.07
N GLN A 60 -1.52 -12.12 -9.29
CA GLN A 60 -1.96 -12.45 -10.64
C GLN A 60 -2.64 -11.23 -11.28
N ARG A 61 -2.68 -11.20 -12.61
CA ARG A 61 -3.30 -10.12 -13.39
C ARG A 61 -4.75 -10.45 -13.78
N ASN A 62 -5.49 -11.11 -12.90
CA ASN A 62 -6.93 -11.33 -13.07
C ASN A 62 -7.70 -10.05 -12.72
N TYR A 63 -8.84 -9.85 -13.37
CA TYR A 63 -9.74 -8.74 -13.08
C TYR A 63 -10.97 -9.29 -12.36
N ASP A 64 -11.08 -8.99 -11.07
CA ASP A 64 -12.14 -9.40 -10.16
C ASP A 64 -12.32 -8.30 -9.11
N PRO A 65 -12.93 -7.16 -9.49
CA PRO A 65 -12.77 -5.91 -8.76
C PRO A 65 -13.38 -5.96 -7.36
N VAL A 66 -12.68 -5.33 -6.41
CA VAL A 66 -13.12 -5.19 -5.02
C VAL A 66 -13.10 -3.74 -4.59
N CYS A 67 -13.78 -3.43 -3.50
CA CYS A 67 -13.99 -2.09 -2.99
C CYS A 67 -13.45 -1.91 -1.58
N ASP A 68 -12.98 -0.70 -1.29
CA ASP A 68 -12.81 -0.23 0.08
C ASP A 68 -13.98 0.65 0.55
N ALA A 69 -14.00 0.96 1.85
CA ALA A 69 -15.04 1.76 2.48
C ALA A 69 -15.08 3.22 1.99
N ASP A 70 -14.02 3.70 1.35
CA ASP A 70 -13.93 5.04 0.76
C ASP A 70 -14.44 5.06 -0.70
N GLY A 71 -14.88 3.91 -1.23
CA GLY A 71 -15.40 3.77 -2.59
C GLY A 71 -14.33 3.61 -3.66
N ASN A 72 -13.07 3.32 -3.29
CA ASN A 72 -12.03 3.04 -4.27
C ASN A 72 -12.13 1.58 -4.73
N ALA A 73 -12.11 1.39 -6.06
CA ALA A 73 -12.06 0.08 -6.67
C ALA A 73 -10.60 -0.38 -6.89
N TYR A 74 -10.34 -1.65 -6.62
CA TYR A 74 -9.08 -2.33 -6.86
C TYR A 74 -9.30 -3.41 -7.93
N ALA A 75 -8.33 -3.61 -8.82
CA ALA A 75 -8.48 -4.53 -9.95
C ALA A 75 -8.77 -5.99 -9.53
N ASN A 76 -8.24 -6.39 -8.37
CA ASN A 76 -8.56 -7.63 -7.68
C ASN A 76 -8.23 -7.55 -6.18
N HIS A 77 -8.63 -8.58 -5.43
CA HIS A 77 -8.33 -8.72 -4.00
C HIS A 77 -6.82 -8.59 -3.66
N CYS A 78 -5.94 -9.14 -4.49
CA CYS A 78 -4.50 -9.04 -4.25
C CYS A 78 -3.99 -7.59 -4.37
N THR A 79 -4.49 -6.82 -5.34
CA THR A 79 -4.14 -5.39 -5.47
C THR A 79 -4.67 -4.54 -4.32
N PHE A 80 -5.80 -4.90 -3.72
CA PHE A 80 -6.26 -4.30 -2.46
C PHE A 80 -5.26 -4.58 -1.32
N CYS A 81 -4.87 -5.84 -1.11
CA CYS A 81 -3.87 -6.21 -0.12
C CYS A 81 -2.52 -5.50 -0.34
N TYR A 82 -2.06 -5.37 -1.58
CA TYR A 82 -0.85 -4.62 -1.89
C TYR A 82 -0.95 -3.15 -1.44
N LYS A 83 -2.11 -2.51 -1.64
CA LYS A 83 -2.35 -1.15 -1.15
C LYS A 83 -2.28 -1.07 0.36
N VAL A 84 -2.87 -2.04 1.07
CA VAL A 84 -2.78 -2.17 2.53
C VAL A 84 -1.32 -2.27 2.96
N GLY A 85 -0.54 -3.17 2.35
CA GLY A 85 0.88 -3.34 2.64
C GLY A 85 1.67 -2.05 2.43
N SER A 86 1.49 -1.39 1.29
CA SER A 86 2.13 -0.11 0.96
C SER A 86 1.78 1.02 1.94
N GLN A 87 0.52 1.12 2.37
CA GLN A 87 0.12 2.13 3.35
C GLN A 87 0.68 1.83 4.73
N ARG A 88 0.65 0.58 5.20
CA ARG A 88 1.24 0.20 6.48
C ARG A 88 2.75 0.41 6.52
N ALA A 89 3.45 0.04 5.45
CA ALA A 89 4.89 0.29 5.28
C ALA A 89 5.23 1.79 5.39
N THR A 90 4.30 2.65 4.97
CA THR A 90 4.43 4.11 5.07
C THR A 90 3.71 4.72 6.27
N ARG A 91 3.31 3.89 7.25
CA ARG A 91 2.58 4.27 8.48
C ARG A 91 1.30 5.08 8.22
N LYS A 92 0.68 4.88 7.07
CA LYS A 92 -0.63 5.45 6.70
C LYS A 92 -1.74 4.49 7.12
N PRO A 93 -2.96 5.01 7.40
CA PRO A 93 -4.13 4.16 7.59
C PRO A 93 -4.33 3.29 6.35
N ALA A 94 -4.56 1.99 6.55
CA ALA A 94 -4.89 1.03 5.50
C ALA A 94 -6.37 1.19 5.06
N PRO A 95 -6.74 0.89 3.80
CA PRO A 95 -8.14 0.89 3.40
C PRO A 95 -8.91 -0.20 4.17
N ILE A 96 -10.19 0.05 4.44
CA ILE A 96 -11.10 -0.90 5.06
C ILE A 96 -11.80 -1.67 3.95
N TYR A 97 -11.73 -2.99 3.95
CA TYR A 97 -12.38 -3.80 2.92
C TYR A 97 -13.91 -3.64 2.98
N SER A 98 -14.55 -3.41 1.84
CA SER A 98 -16.01 -3.19 1.75
C SER A 98 -16.74 -4.28 0.96
N GLY A 99 -16.01 -5.16 0.27
CA GLY A 99 -16.60 -6.26 -0.50
C GLY A 99 -16.22 -6.26 -1.99
N PRO A 100 -16.83 -7.15 -2.79
CA PRO A 100 -16.68 -7.16 -4.24
C PRO A 100 -17.39 -5.94 -4.87
N ALA A 101 -16.85 -5.45 -5.98
CA ALA A 101 -17.53 -4.43 -6.78
C ALA A 101 -18.76 -5.03 -7.49
N ASN A 102 -19.69 -4.17 -7.93
CA ASN A 102 -20.86 -4.60 -8.67
C ASN A 102 -20.52 -5.05 -10.12
N ALA A 103 -21.51 -5.52 -10.87
CA ALA A 103 -21.32 -6.01 -12.24
C ALA A 103 -20.75 -4.98 -13.24
N ASN A 104 -20.81 -3.69 -12.91
CA ASN A 104 -20.23 -2.60 -13.70
C ASN A 104 -18.85 -2.16 -13.20
N GLY A 105 -18.29 -2.83 -12.19
CA GLY A 105 -17.01 -2.50 -11.56
C GLY A 105 -17.08 -1.27 -10.64
N GLN A 106 -18.26 -0.90 -10.16
CA GLN A 106 -18.44 0.22 -9.23
C GLN A 106 -18.53 -0.25 -7.78
N CYS A 107 -17.98 0.58 -6.89
CA CYS A 107 -18.28 0.66 -5.47
C CYS A 107 -19.49 1.59 -5.27
#